data_AF-A0A925L342-F1
#
_entry.id   AF-A0A925L342-F1
#
_cell.length_a   1.000
_cell.length_b   1.000
_cell.length_c   1.000
_cell.angle_alpha   90.00
_cell.angle_beta   90.00
_cell.angle_gamma   90.00
#
_symmetry.space_group_name_H-M   'P 1'
#
loop_
_entity.id
_entity.type
_entity.pdbx_description
1 polymer ?
#
loop_
_entity_poly.entity_id
_entity_poly.type
_entity_poly.pdbx_seq_one_letter_code
_entity_poly.pdbx_strand_id
1 'polypeptide(L)' 'MSEPARSLPDMDDTAAETEALVAAVAEARSDPRAVPHAEVRAWLLEVAAGDFDATPPEARRL' A
#
# COMPACT_ATOMS: atom_id res chain seq x y z
N MET A 1 -6.92 -17.04 -34.42
CA MET A 1 -6.21 -15.84 -34.90
C MET A 1 -5.98 -14.98 -33.68
N SER A 2 -4.76 -15.01 -33.11
CA SER A 2 -4.42 -14.20 -31.93
C SER A 2 -4.25 -12.75 -32.36
N GLU A 3 -4.94 -11.83 -31.71
CA GLU A 3 -4.69 -10.39 -31.88
C GLU A 3 -3.24 -10.05 -31.53
N PRO A 4 -2.57 -9.15 -32.27
CA PRO A 4 -1.24 -8.70 -31.91
C PRO A 4 -1.30 -7.96 -30.58
N ALA A 5 -0.38 -8.29 -29.66
CA ALA A 5 -0.24 -7.59 -28.40
C ALA A 5 -0.10 -6.09 -28.67
N ARG A 6 -1.10 -5.31 -28.25
CA ARG A 6 -1.08 -3.86 -28.28
C ARG A 6 0.08 -3.43 -27.39
N SER A 7 1.17 -2.95 -27.98
CA SER A 7 2.28 -2.39 -27.22
C SER A 7 1.75 -1.18 -26.43
N LEU A 8 1.84 -1.25 -25.10
CA LEU A 8 1.57 -0.09 -24.24
C LEU A 8 2.68 0.96 -24.48
N PRO A 9 2.35 2.26 -24.57
CA PRO A 9 3.34 3.32 -24.69
C PRO A 9 4.14 3.46 -23.39
N ASP A 10 5.35 2.90 -23.38
CA ASP A 10 6.18 2.58 -22.20
C ASP A 10 6.98 3.75 -21.59
N MET A 11 6.48 5.00 -21.59
CA MET A 11 7.27 6.14 -21.06
C MET A 11 6.49 7.27 -20.36
N ASP A 12 5.19 7.43 -20.60
CA ASP A 12 4.36 8.44 -19.91
C ASP A 12 3.86 7.90 -18.55
N ASP A 13 3.62 6.57 -18.49
CA ASP A 13 3.09 5.90 -17.30
C ASP A 13 4.03 6.01 -16.09
N THR A 14 5.36 5.90 -16.25
CA THR A 14 6.28 5.98 -15.10
C THR A 14 6.30 7.36 -14.43
N ALA A 15 6.19 8.45 -15.21
CA ALA A 15 6.15 9.79 -14.65
C ALA A 15 4.84 10.05 -13.89
N ALA A 16 3.71 9.64 -14.48
CA ALA A 16 2.40 9.71 -13.85
C ALA A 16 2.30 8.82 -12.60
N GLU A 17 2.83 7.60 -12.65
CA GLU A 17 2.92 6.68 -11.52
C GLU A 17 3.77 7.27 -10.39
N THR A 18 4.90 7.89 -10.73
CA THR A 18 5.77 8.54 -9.74
C THR A 18 5.07 9.73 -9.09
N GLU A 19 4.38 10.57 -9.87
CA GLU A 19 3.60 11.70 -9.34
C GLU A 19 2.47 11.21 -8.43
N ALA A 20 1.75 10.17 -8.82
CA ALA A 20 0.71 9.55 -8.01
C ALA A 20 1.27 8.98 -6.69
N LEU A 21 2.42 8.32 -6.74
CA LEU A 21 3.09 7.82 -5.53
C LEU A 21 3.52 8.96 -4.61
N VAL A 22 4.10 10.04 -5.16
CA VAL A 22 4.50 11.23 -4.39
C VAL A 22 3.29 11.87 -3.72
N ALA A 23 2.17 12.02 -4.44
CA ALA A 23 0.93 12.57 -3.90
C ALA A 23 0.37 11.71 -2.76
N ALA A 24 0.31 10.38 -2.96
CA ALA A 24 -0.15 9.44 -1.94
C ALA A 24 0.73 9.46 -0.67
N VAL A 25 2.06 9.55 -0.83
CA VAL A 25 2.99 9.68 0.31
C VAL A 25 2.79 11.02 1.04
N ALA A 26 2.58 12.12 0.31
CA ALA A 26 2.32 13.41 0.91
C ALA A 26 1.00 13.42 1.71
N GLU A 27 -0.05 12.83 1.15
CA GLU A 27 -1.34 12.64 1.83
C GLU A 27 -1.17 11.79 3.10
N ALA A 28 -0.50 10.63 3.00
CA ALA A 28 -0.26 9.76 4.14
C ALA A 28 0.54 10.45 5.26
N ARG A 29 1.53 11.30 4.92
CA ARG A 29 2.31 12.07 5.89
C ARG A 29 1.51 13.22 6.54
N SER A 30 0.44 13.67 5.90
CA SER A 30 -0.42 14.70 6.46
C SER A 30 -1.34 14.18 7.58
N ASP A 31 -1.57 12.87 7.66
CA ASP A 31 -2.28 12.23 8.77
C ASP A 31 -1.30 11.92 9.92
N PRO A 32 -1.44 12.57 11.10
CA PRO A 32 -0.56 12.33 12.24
C PRO A 32 -0.84 10.99 12.95
N ARG A 33 -1.86 10.24 12.53
CA ARG A 33 -2.16 8.92 13.09
C ARG A 33 -1.24 7.87 12.48
N ALA A 34 -0.67 7.03 13.32
CA ALA A 34 0.17 5.91 12.91
C ALA A 34 -0.17 4.66 13.72
N VAL A 35 0.30 3.51 13.23
CA VAL A 35 0.26 2.25 13.97
C VAL A 35 1.67 1.94 14.46
N PRO A 36 1.88 1.64 15.76
CA PRO A 36 3.17 1.17 16.24
C PRO A 36 3.61 -0.09 15.50
N HIS A 37 4.88 -0.14 15.07
CA HIS A 37 5.43 -1.29 14.35
C HIS A 37 5.25 -2.62 15.11
N ALA A 38 5.34 -2.60 16.45
CA ALA A 38 5.12 -3.78 17.27
C ALA A 38 3.72 -4.38 17.11
N GLU A 39 2.69 -3.54 16.96
CA GLU A 39 1.30 -3.97 16.78
C GLU A 39 1.05 -4.50 15.38
N VAL A 40 1.61 -3.85 14.35
CA VAL A 40 1.59 -4.38 12.98
C VAL A 40 2.24 -5.76 12.94
N ARG A 41 3.42 -5.91 13.58
CA ARG A 41 4.12 -7.19 13.63
C ARG A 41 3.30 -8.27 14.33
N ALA A 42 2.65 -7.95 15.45
CA ALA A 42 1.82 -8.92 16.16
C ALA A 42 0.65 -9.39 15.29
N TRP A 43 -0.06 -8.46 14.65
CA TRP A 43 -1.16 -8.78 13.73
C TRP A 43 -0.71 -9.63 12.53
N LEU A 44 0.42 -9.30 11.90
CA LEU A 44 0.94 -10.09 10.78
C LEU A 44 1.33 -11.52 11.18
N LEU A 45 1.71 -11.75 12.43
CA LEU A 45 2.00 -13.11 12.92
C LEU A 45 0.72 -13.95 13.08
N GLU A 46 -0.39 -13.36 13.52
CA GLU A 46 -1.71 -14.01 13.56
C GLU A 46 -2.17 -14.41 12.15
N VAL A 47 -2.08 -13.46 11.20
CA VAL A 47 -2.41 -13.72 9.79
C VAL A 47 -1.52 -14.81 9.20
N ALA A 48 -0.22 -14.80 9.49
CA ALA A 48 0.72 -15.82 9.03
C ALA A 48 0.44 -17.20 9.65
N ALA A 49 -0.17 -17.26 10.84
CA ALA A 49 -0.62 -18.49 11.47
C ALA A 49 -1.95 -19.01 10.88
N GLY A 50 -2.55 -18.28 9.94
CA GLY A 50 -3.78 -18.65 9.25
C GLY A 50 -5.05 -18.00 9.80
N ASP A 51 -4.94 -17.10 10.76
CA ASP A 51 -6.07 -16.28 11.22
C ASP A 51 -6.24 -15.05 10.32
N PHE A 52 -6.96 -15.23 9.22
CA PHE A 52 -7.27 -14.15 8.29
C PHE A 52 -8.37 -13.21 8.79
N ASP A 53 -9.08 -13.58 9.87
CA ASP A 53 -10.09 -12.74 10.52
C ASP A 53 -9.48 -11.86 11.63
N ALA A 54 -8.17 -12.01 11.89
CA ALA A 54 -7.43 -11.17 12.81
C ALA A 54 -7.62 -9.68 12.51
N THR A 55 -8.10 -8.93 13.51
CA THR A 55 -8.43 -7.51 13.34
C THR A 55 -7.15 -6.67 13.20
N PRO A 56 -7.02 -5.86 12.14
CA PRO A 56 -5.86 -4.99 11.97
C PRO A 56 -5.84 -3.91 13.06
N PRO A 57 -4.65 -3.52 13.54
CA PRO A 57 -4.51 -2.48 14.55
C PRO A 57 -4.96 -1.11 14.01
N GLU A 58 -5.62 -0.33 14.86
CA GLU A 58 -6.11 0.99 14.49
C GLU A 58 -5.03 2.07 14.55
N ALA A 59 -5.01 2.95 13.55
CA ALA A 59 -4.12 4.11 13.53
C ALA A 59 -4.54 5.13 14.59
N ARG A 60 -3.58 5.58 15.41
CA ARG A 60 -3.79 6.54 16.49
C ARG A 60 -2.67 7.57 16.55
N ARG A 61 -2.94 8.72 17.18
CA ARG A 61 -1.88 9.71 17.42
C ARG A 61 -0.83 9.09 18.36
N LEU A 62 0.43 9.14 17.96
CA LEU A 62 1.58 8.76 18.78
C LEU A 62 1.96 9.88 19.75
#